data_AF-A0A3D4A722-F1
#
_entry.id   AF-A0A3D4A722-F1
#
_cell.length_a   1.000
_cell.length_b   1.000
_cell.length_c   1.000
_cell.angle_alpha   90.00
_cell.angle_beta   90.00
_cell.angle_gamma   90.00
#
_symmetry.space_group_name_H-M   'P 1'
#
loop_
_entity.id
_entity.type
_entity.pdbx_description
1 polymer ?
#
loop_
_entity_poly.entity_id
_entity_poly.type
_entity_poly.pdbx_seq_one_letter_code
_entity_poly.pdbx_strand_id
1 'polypeptide(L)' 'RHVISKEQVGTGLQIKTGDIDGNGLNDIAVAGKSGTYILFNKGLKK' A
#
# COMPACT_ATOMS: atom_id res chain seq x y z
N ARG A 1 14.19 19.44 8.42
CA ARG A 1 14.20 17.96 8.33
C ARG A 1 13.71 17.42 9.68
N HIS A 2 12.54 16.81 9.75
CA HIS A 2 11.97 16.25 10.98
C HIS A 2 12.03 14.72 10.94
N VAL A 3 12.54 14.12 12.02
CA VAL A 3 12.60 12.66 12.17
C VAL A 3 11.37 12.22 12.95
N ILE A 4 10.61 11.27 12.39
CA ILE A 4 9.28 10.87 12.88
C ILE A 4 9.38 9.68 13.87
N SER A 5 10.46 8.88 13.84
CA SER A 5 10.77 7.87 14.86
C SER A 5 12.26 7.43 14.79
N LYS A 6 12.80 6.92 15.90
CA LYS A 6 14.20 6.46 16.04
C LYS A 6 14.36 4.98 16.48
N GLU A 7 13.28 4.23 16.68
CA GLU A 7 13.30 2.79 17.06
C GLU A 7 12.41 1.93 16.16
N GLN A 8 12.63 0.59 16.12
CA GLN A 8 11.99 -0.45 15.27
C GLN A 8 10.96 0.03 14.24
N VAL A 9 11.39 0.88 13.31
CA VAL A 9 10.57 1.33 12.19
C VAL A 9 10.74 0.28 11.11
N GLY A 10 9.70 -0.50 10.82
CA GLY A 10 9.74 -1.43 9.70
C GLY A 10 9.97 -0.65 8.41
N THR A 11 11.08 -0.91 7.71
CA THR A 11 11.43 -0.29 6.43
C THR A 11 10.48 -0.66 5.29
N GLY A 12 9.48 -1.51 5.56
CA GLY A 12 8.49 -2.01 4.62
C GLY A 12 7.32 -1.06 4.34
N LEU A 13 7.20 0.11 4.97
CA LEU A 13 6.09 1.05 4.75
C LEU A 13 6.18 1.82 3.41
N GLN A 14 6.55 1.15 2.33
CA GLN A 14 6.41 1.68 0.98
C GLN A 14 4.99 1.38 0.51
N ILE A 15 4.17 2.43 0.40
CA ILE A 15 2.85 2.36 -0.22
C ILE A 15 3.01 2.75 -1.68
N LYS A 16 2.52 1.90 -2.58
CA LYS A 16 2.44 2.18 -4.02
C LYS A 16 0.99 2.03 -4.48
N THR A 17 0.63 2.83 -5.48
CA THR A 17 -0.69 2.81 -6.11
C THR A 17 -0.54 2.55 -7.60
N GLY A 18 -1.51 1.82 -8.17
CA GLY A 18 -1.59 1.54 -9.59
C GLY A 18 -2.73 0.57 -9.87
N ASP A 19 -3.16 0.49 -11.13
CA ASP A 19 -4.15 -0.50 -11.57
C ASP A 19 -3.48 -1.87 -11.72
N ILE A 20 -3.65 -2.74 -10.72
CA ILE A 20 -2.95 -4.04 -10.65
C ILE A 20 -3.80 -5.14 -11.27
N ASP A 21 -5.14 -5.07 -11.15
CA ASP A 21 -6.05 -6.06 -11.72
C ASP A 21 -6.63 -5.68 -13.10
N GLY A 22 -6.27 -4.51 -13.64
CA GLY A 22 -6.63 -4.07 -15.00
C GLY A 22 -8.05 -3.54 -15.12
N ASN A 23 -8.68 -3.15 -14.01
CA ASN A 23 -10.06 -2.69 -13.99
C ASN A 23 -10.22 -1.17 -14.21
N GLY A 24 -9.12 -0.46 -14.42
CA GLY A 24 -9.09 0.99 -14.62
C GLY A 24 -9.17 1.79 -13.32
N LEU A 25 -9.11 1.16 -12.16
CA LEU A 25 -9.09 1.79 -10.84
C LEU A 25 -7.74 1.59 -10.16
N ASN A 26 -7.29 2.59 -9.42
CA ASN A 26 -6.07 2.43 -8.62
C ASN A 26 -6.31 1.48 -7.44
N ASP A 27 -5.48 0.44 -7.36
CA ASP A 27 -5.29 -0.43 -6.21
C ASP A 27 -4.14 0.10 -5.33
N ILE A 28 -3.99 -0.50 -4.14
CA ILE A 28 -2.93 -0.14 -3.18
C ILE A 28 -2.10 -1.39 -2.85
N ALA A 29 -0.79 -1.30 -3.06
CA ALA A 29 0.18 -2.30 -2.60
C ALA A 29 0.91 -1.79 -1.35
N VAL A 30 0.96 -2.63 -0.32
CA VAL A 30 1.59 -2.33 0.98
C VAL A 30 2.58 -3.45 1.32
N ALA A 31 3.86 -3.11 1.40
CA ALA A 31 4.85 -4.03 1.94
C ALA A 31 4.76 -4.08 3.48
N GLY A 32 4.87 -5.27 4.05
CA GLY A 32 4.77 -5.50 5.47
C GLY A 32 5.78 -6.57 5.91
N LYS A 33 5.98 -6.68 7.22
CA LYS A 33 6.90 -7.67 7.81
C LYS A 33 6.59 -9.11 7.38
N SER A 34 5.30 -9.43 7.19
CA SER A 34 4.79 -10.76 6.86
C SER A 34 4.57 -11.01 5.37
N GLY A 35 4.81 -10.02 4.51
CA GLY A 35 4.57 -10.13 3.07
C GLY A 35 4.08 -8.83 2.45
N THR A 36 3.76 -8.89 1.15
CA THR A 36 3.14 -7.78 0.43
C THR A 36 1.65 -8.03 0.32
N TYR A 37 0.87 -7.03 0.70
CA TYR A 37 -0.58 -7.07 0.67
C TYR A 37 -1.10 -6.13 -0.42
N ILE A 38 -2.14 -6.55 -1.13
CA ILE A 38 -2.81 -5.74 -2.17
C ILE A 38 -4.26 -5.52 -1.73
N LEU A 39 -4.69 -4.25 -1.74
CA LEU A 39 -6.06 -3.85 -1.51
C LEU A 39 -6.67 -3.47 -2.85
N PHE A 40 -7.60 -4.30 -3.33
CA PHE A 40 -8.26 -4.08 -4.62
C PHE A 40 -9.40 -3.07 -4.50
N ASN A 41 -9.41 -2.09 -5.38
CA ASN A 41 -10.49 -1.13 -5.50
C ASN A 41 -11.65 -1.77 -6.28
N LYS A 42 -12.81 -1.89 -5.63
CA LYS A 42 -14.03 -2.47 -6.24
C LYS A 42 -15.02 -1.42 -6.74
N GLY A 43 -14.62 -0.15 -6.76
CA GLY A 43 -15.50 0.97 -7.10
C GLY A 43 -16.64 1.16 -6.11
N LEU A 44 -17.52 2.10 -6.42
CA LEU A 44 -18.76 2.29 -5.65
C LEU A 44 -19.73 1.16 -6.00
N LYS A 45 -20.19 0.42 -5.00
CA LYS A 45 -21.39 -0.40 -5.17
C LYS A 45 -22.58 0.55 -5.32
N LYS A 46 -23.32 0.40 -6.41
CA LYS A 46 -24.62 1.07 -6.59
C LYS A 46 -25.64 0.51 -5.60
#